data_AF-A0A818FYN1-F1
#
_entry.id   AF-A0A818FYN1-F1
#
_cell.length_a   1.000
_cell.length_b   1.000
_cell.length_c   1.000
_cell.angle_alpha   90.00
_cell.angle_beta   90.00
_cell.angle_gamma   90.00
#
_symmetry.space_group_name_H-M   'P 1'
#
loop_
_entity.id
_entity.type
_entity.pdbx_description
1 polymer ?
#
loop_
_entity_poly.entity_id
_entity_poly.type
_entity_poly.pdbx_seq_one_letter_code
_entity_poly.pdbx_strand_id
1 'polypeptide(L)'
;MRQLEIDDQPKENLTSSYSYGFNHQYKGIFSNFDSEYSLIFDNQLPDTLPTSSIHSCRLEKEQFDFNYEHYLADKHELNDETLFNYKLIIEKELNDQDRDDLKNLKYKQLLIDDQIPIYLGLIDLLYAFAYDQRITQGEPCCESPWNIHKLSSTLSWFDYFTDLPSVLISCCRRTLIYPLIRSFKLAKRCLWDVIEILSMGKCAILQCFLQMRRLFLDDEHRYLLNTLYLNDYCLWIQTDCQTKWLNSLIEAMKHTIEYELDENNLELNFEEKNFSWKINLYEASDTDDDDCVSSSDNENC
;
A
#
# COMPACT_ATOMS: atom_id res chain seq x y z
N MET A 1 -25.67 -6.96 -1.18
CA MET A 1 -24.94 -6.95 -2.45
C MET A 1 -25.35 -5.74 -3.27
N ARG A 2 -24.59 -4.64 -3.22
CA ARG A 2 -24.72 -3.55 -4.20
C ARG A 2 -23.91 -3.97 -5.42
N GLN A 3 -24.59 -4.51 -6.43
CA GLN A 3 -24.00 -4.69 -7.75
C GLN A 3 -24.24 -3.37 -8.48
N LEU A 4 -23.18 -2.60 -8.72
CA LEU A 4 -23.28 -1.40 -9.54
C LEU A 4 -23.43 -1.86 -11.00
N GLU A 5 -24.64 -1.72 -11.53
CA GLU A 5 -24.86 -1.62 -12.97
C GLU A 5 -24.33 -0.24 -13.39
N ILE A 6 -23.34 -0.24 -14.28
CA ILE A 6 -22.79 0.99 -14.86
C ILE A 6 -23.84 1.51 -15.84
N ASP A 7 -24.48 2.62 -15.50
CA ASP A 7 -25.50 3.28 -16.32
C ASP A 7 -24.84 3.98 -17.53
N ASP A 8 -25.23 3.55 -18.73
CA ASP A 8 -24.64 3.92 -20.02
C ASP A 8 -25.28 5.22 -20.57
N GLN A 9 -25.34 6.27 -19.74
CA GLN A 9 -25.82 7.59 -20.16
C GLN A 9 -24.64 8.54 -20.41
N PRO A 10 -24.53 9.13 -21.63
CA PRO A 10 -23.41 9.99 -21.97
C PRO A 10 -23.58 11.36 -21.29
N LYS A 11 -22.85 11.58 -20.20
CA LYS A 11 -22.56 12.92 -19.66
C LYS A 11 -21.24 13.42 -20.24
N GLU A 12 -21.15 14.71 -20.51
CA GLU A 12 -20.09 15.38 -21.29
C GLU A 12 -18.68 14.81 -21.05
N ASN A 13 -18.12 14.21 -22.11
CA ASN A 13 -16.84 13.51 -22.11
C ASN A 13 -15.66 14.45 -21.78
N LEU A 14 -15.24 14.49 -20.52
CA LEU A 14 -13.80 14.54 -20.23
C LEU A 14 -13.23 13.23 -20.80
N THR A 15 -12.55 13.30 -21.94
CA THR A 15 -11.93 12.13 -22.56
C THR A 15 -10.90 11.54 -21.60
N SER A 16 -11.30 10.54 -20.81
CA SER A 16 -10.38 9.76 -19.96
C SER A 16 -9.28 9.21 -20.83
N SER A 17 -8.08 9.77 -20.69
CA SER A 17 -6.99 9.55 -21.64
C SER A 17 -6.15 8.34 -21.24
N TYR A 18 -6.04 8.08 -19.92
CA TYR A 18 -5.14 7.09 -19.36
C TYR A 18 -5.89 5.92 -18.73
N SER A 19 -5.22 4.77 -18.69
CA SER A 19 -5.76 3.53 -18.13
C SER A 19 -4.98 3.02 -16.93
N TYR A 20 -5.71 2.29 -16.09
CA TYR A 20 -5.25 1.68 -14.85
C TYR A 20 -5.93 0.32 -14.65
N GLY A 21 -5.75 -0.26 -13.45
CA GLY A 21 -6.24 -1.59 -13.12
C GLY A 21 -5.36 -2.68 -13.72
N PHE A 22 -5.79 -3.93 -13.52
CA PHE A 22 -5.16 -5.10 -14.09
C PHE A 22 -5.00 -4.93 -15.61
N ASN A 23 -3.78 -5.10 -16.11
CA ASN A 23 -3.43 -4.99 -17.54
C ASN A 23 -3.92 -3.69 -18.23
N HIS A 24 -4.01 -2.56 -17.49
CA HIS A 24 -4.45 -1.27 -18.02
C HIS A 24 -5.80 -1.32 -18.78
N GLN A 25 -6.72 -2.18 -18.36
CA GLN A 25 -7.97 -2.40 -19.09
C GLN A 25 -9.10 -1.43 -18.69
N TYR A 26 -8.92 -0.65 -17.62
CA TYR A 26 -9.96 0.26 -17.10
C TYR A 26 -9.62 1.72 -17.40
N LYS A 27 -10.65 2.52 -17.71
CA LYS A 27 -10.60 3.97 -17.96
C LYS A 27 -11.92 4.62 -17.54
N GLY A 28 -11.88 5.88 -17.10
CA GLY A 28 -13.06 6.72 -16.87
C GLY A 28 -13.94 6.27 -15.70
N ILE A 29 -13.48 5.32 -14.88
CA ILE A 29 -14.22 4.85 -13.72
C ILE A 29 -14.34 5.99 -12.72
N PHE A 30 -13.22 6.60 -12.33
CA PHE A 30 -13.16 7.63 -11.28
C PHE A 30 -13.80 8.97 -11.66
N SER A 31 -14.00 9.24 -12.95
CA SER A 31 -14.63 10.46 -13.49
C SER A 31 -16.06 10.67 -12.98
N ASN A 32 -16.72 9.58 -12.59
CA ASN A 32 -18.09 9.57 -12.08
C ASN A 32 -18.18 9.49 -10.55
N PHE A 33 -17.05 9.44 -9.84
CA PHE A 33 -17.03 9.28 -8.38
C PHE A 33 -16.88 10.62 -7.66
N ASP A 34 -17.55 10.74 -6.52
CA ASP A 34 -17.56 11.94 -5.68
C ASP A 34 -16.19 12.24 -5.04
N SER A 35 -16.03 13.46 -4.53
CA SER A 35 -14.81 13.96 -3.87
C SER A 35 -14.36 13.14 -2.65
N GLU A 36 -15.19 12.24 -2.12
CA GLU A 36 -14.78 11.36 -1.02
C GLU A 36 -13.72 10.35 -1.48
N TYR A 37 -13.79 9.84 -2.71
CA TYR A 37 -12.84 8.84 -3.23
C TYR A 37 -11.41 9.35 -3.38
N SER A 38 -11.22 10.67 -3.55
CA SER A 38 -9.89 11.29 -3.59
C SER A 38 -9.20 11.33 -2.22
N LEU A 39 -9.94 11.04 -1.14
CA LEU A 39 -9.38 10.87 0.21
C LEU A 39 -8.93 9.42 0.50
N ILE A 40 -9.41 8.43 -0.28
CA ILE A 40 -9.07 7.02 -0.07
C ILE A 40 -7.84 6.61 -0.89
N PHE A 41 -7.77 7.01 -2.16
CA PHE A 41 -6.68 6.64 -3.06
C PHE A 41 -5.58 7.70 -3.10
N ASP A 42 -4.33 7.27 -3.15
CA ASP A 42 -3.18 8.19 -3.16
C ASP A 42 -3.03 8.89 -4.51
N ASN A 43 -3.31 8.17 -5.60
CA ASN A 43 -3.46 8.79 -6.91
C ASN A 43 -4.82 9.49 -6.98
N GLN A 44 -4.80 10.81 -6.79
CA GLN A 44 -6.01 11.63 -6.76
C GLN A 44 -6.64 11.86 -8.14
N LEU A 45 -5.91 11.55 -9.23
CA LEU A 45 -6.31 11.88 -10.60
C LEU A 45 -6.09 10.71 -11.58
N PRO A 46 -6.62 9.51 -11.29
CA PRO A 46 -6.28 8.30 -12.04
C PRO A 46 -6.71 8.32 -13.52
N ASP A 47 -7.76 9.07 -13.87
CA ASP A 47 -8.24 9.19 -15.26
C ASP A 47 -7.45 10.21 -16.09
N THR A 48 -6.78 11.16 -15.44
CA THR A 48 -6.14 12.32 -16.10
C THR A 48 -4.63 12.37 -15.93
N LEU A 49 -4.08 11.68 -14.93
CA LEU A 49 -2.64 11.61 -14.72
C LEU A 49 -1.99 10.70 -15.78
N PRO A 50 -1.00 11.19 -16.54
CA PRO A 50 -0.32 10.36 -17.53
C PRO A 50 0.35 9.16 -16.86
N THR A 51 0.18 7.98 -17.48
CA THR A 51 0.77 6.71 -17.03
C THR A 51 2.29 6.83 -16.80
N SER A 52 2.99 7.60 -17.63
CA SER A 52 4.43 7.86 -17.51
C SER A 52 4.83 8.72 -16.31
N SER A 53 3.89 9.46 -15.72
CA SER A 53 4.13 10.37 -14.59
C SER A 53 3.73 9.77 -13.23
N ILE A 54 2.96 8.66 -13.23
CA ILE A 54 2.49 8.00 -12.00
C ILE A 54 3.67 7.67 -11.08
N HIS A 55 4.69 7.02 -11.63
CA HIS A 55 5.86 6.60 -10.88
C HIS A 55 6.58 7.78 -10.20
N SER A 56 6.86 8.85 -10.94
CA SER A 56 7.54 10.04 -10.38
C SER A 56 6.70 10.73 -9.32
N CYS A 57 5.39 10.91 -9.55
CA CYS A 57 4.50 11.53 -8.58
C CYS A 57 4.40 10.70 -7.29
N ARG A 58 4.37 9.36 -7.40
CA ARG A 58 4.40 8.47 -6.26
C ARG A 58 5.68 8.65 -5.44
N LEU A 59 6.85 8.64 -6.08
CA LEU A 59 8.13 8.80 -5.39
C LEU A 59 8.24 10.15 -4.67
N GLU A 60 7.77 11.24 -5.30
CA GLU A 60 7.71 12.56 -4.68
C GLU A 60 6.81 12.56 -3.44
N LYS A 61 5.62 11.93 -3.52
CA LYS A 61 4.69 11.84 -2.38
C LYS A 61 5.27 10.98 -1.25
N GLU A 62 5.85 9.83 -1.57
CA GLU A 62 6.53 8.96 -0.61
C GLU A 62 7.65 9.70 0.13
N GLN A 63 8.44 10.48 -0.59
CA GLN A 63 9.51 11.29 0.01
C GLN A 63 8.98 12.45 0.87
N PHE A 64 7.82 12.99 0.51
CA PHE A 64 7.14 13.98 1.32
C PHE A 64 6.61 13.37 2.63
N ASP A 65 5.98 12.19 2.55
CA ASP A 65 5.34 11.49 3.67
C ASP A 65 6.33 10.83 4.63
N PHE A 66 7.55 10.54 4.17
CA PHE A 66 8.58 9.90 5.00
C PHE A 66 8.88 10.73 6.25
N ASN A 67 8.65 10.13 7.41
CA ASN A 67 8.99 10.69 8.71
C ASN A 67 10.19 9.92 9.29
N TYR A 68 11.34 10.57 9.28
CA TYR A 68 12.61 10.00 9.73
C TYR A 68 12.63 9.69 11.23
N GLU A 69 12.07 10.56 12.08
CA GLU A 69 12.03 10.36 13.53
C GLU A 69 11.22 9.12 13.91
N HIS A 70 10.05 8.94 13.29
CA HIS A 70 9.22 7.75 13.52
C HIS A 70 9.96 6.48 13.09
N TYR A 71 10.59 6.52 11.91
CA TYR A 71 11.40 5.39 11.45
C TYR A 71 12.55 5.06 12.43
N LEU A 72 13.25 6.07 12.96
CA LEU A 72 14.31 5.86 13.95
C LEU A 72 13.77 5.28 15.25
N ALA A 73 12.63 5.77 15.74
CA ALA A 73 11.99 5.24 16.94
C ALA A 73 11.73 3.73 16.78
N ASP A 74 11.08 3.32 15.70
CA ASP A 74 10.83 1.90 15.43
C ASP A 74 12.13 1.11 15.25
N LYS A 75 13.14 1.68 14.58
CA LYS A 75 14.45 1.03 14.40
C LYS A 75 15.14 0.71 15.73
N HIS A 76 14.98 1.56 16.74
CA HIS A 76 15.62 1.40 18.05
C HIS A 76 14.76 0.63 19.07
N GLU A 77 13.44 0.75 18.99
CA GLU A 77 12.51 0.23 19.99
C GLU A 77 11.87 -1.11 19.58
N LEU A 78 11.85 -1.45 18.28
CA LEU A 78 11.21 -2.67 17.81
C LEU A 78 12.03 -3.93 18.17
N ASN A 79 11.73 -4.50 19.33
CA ASN A 79 12.25 -5.78 19.80
C ASN A 79 11.14 -6.85 19.93
N ASP A 80 10.09 -6.75 19.13
CA ASP A 80 9.00 -7.73 19.16
C ASP A 80 9.40 -9.02 18.43
N GLU A 81 9.97 -9.96 19.17
CA GLU A 81 10.32 -11.29 18.67
C GLU A 81 9.11 -12.03 18.07
N THR A 82 7.89 -11.76 18.54
CA THR A 82 6.69 -12.44 18.05
C THR A 82 6.41 -12.08 16.60
N LEU A 83 6.59 -10.80 16.24
CA LEU A 83 6.42 -10.30 14.89
C LEU A 83 7.42 -10.91 13.90
N PHE A 84 8.68 -11.04 14.31
CA PHE A 84 9.73 -11.63 13.47
C PHE A 84 9.62 -13.15 13.34
N ASN A 85 9.15 -13.83 14.39
CA ASN A 85 9.03 -15.28 14.44
C ASN A 85 7.69 -15.80 13.89
N TYR A 86 6.71 -14.92 13.65
CA TYR A 86 5.45 -15.30 13.02
C TYR A 86 5.70 -15.97 11.66
N LYS A 87 4.96 -17.06 11.41
CA LYS A 87 4.95 -17.81 10.16
C LYS A 87 3.56 -17.72 9.57
N LEU A 88 3.48 -17.36 8.29
CA LEU A 88 2.21 -17.28 7.60
C LEU A 88 1.56 -18.66 7.57
N ILE A 89 0.28 -18.69 7.93
CA ILE A 89 -0.54 -19.90 7.89
C ILE A 89 -1.32 -19.86 6.60
N ILE A 90 -0.86 -20.64 5.62
CA ILE A 90 -1.54 -20.81 4.34
C ILE A 90 -1.84 -22.29 4.17
N GLU A 91 -3.10 -22.58 3.86
CA GLU A 91 -3.56 -23.94 3.68
C GLU A 91 -3.04 -24.52 2.37
N LYS A 92 -2.93 -25.85 2.28
CA LYS A 92 -2.47 -26.49 1.04
C LYS A 92 -3.57 -26.54 -0.03
N GLU A 93 -4.82 -26.50 0.39
CA GLU A 93 -5.99 -26.67 -0.46
C GLU A 93 -7.00 -25.55 -0.20
N LEU A 94 -7.75 -25.20 -1.24
CA LEU A 94 -8.85 -24.24 -1.16
C LEU A 94 -9.99 -24.81 -0.32
N ASN A 95 -10.41 -24.04 0.69
CA ASN A 95 -11.57 -24.37 1.53
C ASN A 95 -12.89 -24.12 0.78
N ASP A 96 -14.02 -24.43 1.43
CA ASP A 96 -15.34 -24.31 0.81
C ASP A 96 -15.69 -22.85 0.48
N GLN A 97 -15.34 -21.91 1.37
CA GLN A 97 -15.56 -20.48 1.14
C GLN A 97 -14.73 -19.98 -0.05
N ASP A 98 -13.48 -20.43 -0.19
CA ASP A 98 -12.63 -20.11 -1.34
C ASP A 98 -13.29 -20.57 -2.65
N ARG A 99 -13.81 -21.81 -2.66
CA ARG A 99 -14.50 -22.38 -3.83
C ARG A 99 -15.78 -21.63 -4.17
N ASP A 100 -16.55 -21.22 -3.17
CA ASP A 100 -17.78 -20.45 -3.39
C ASP A 100 -17.48 -19.04 -3.90
N ASP A 101 -16.45 -18.39 -3.37
CA ASP A 101 -16.02 -17.08 -3.83
C ASP A 101 -15.54 -17.10 -5.29
N LEU A 102 -14.91 -18.20 -5.72
CA LEU A 102 -14.48 -18.40 -7.11
C LEU A 102 -15.67 -18.62 -8.05
N LYS A 103 -16.73 -19.32 -7.63
CA LYS A 103 -17.96 -19.48 -8.44
C LYS A 103 -18.62 -18.13 -8.76
N ASN A 104 -18.47 -17.16 -7.86
CA ASN A 104 -19.01 -15.81 -8.03
C ASN A 104 -18.18 -14.93 -8.97
N LEU A 105 -16.98 -15.36 -9.38
CA LEU A 105 -16.17 -14.65 -10.36
C LEU A 105 -16.71 -14.90 -11.77
N LYS A 106 -16.99 -13.82 -12.51
CA LYS A 106 -17.37 -13.91 -13.91
C LYS A 106 -16.14 -14.26 -14.74
N TYR A 107 -16.18 -15.41 -15.40
CA TYR A 107 -15.14 -15.77 -16.38
C TYR A 107 -15.13 -14.77 -17.53
N LYS A 108 -13.93 -14.31 -17.92
CA LYS A 108 -13.65 -13.58 -19.15
C LYS A 108 -12.31 -14.03 -19.72
N GLN A 109 -12.14 -13.97 -21.04
CA GLN A 109 -10.84 -14.22 -21.63
C GLN A 109 -9.91 -13.03 -21.34
N LEU A 110 -8.73 -13.30 -20.81
CA LEU A 110 -7.71 -12.28 -20.54
C LEU A 110 -6.75 -12.22 -21.74
N LEU A 111 -6.67 -11.05 -22.38
CA LEU A 111 -5.74 -10.78 -23.46
C LEU A 111 -4.57 -9.99 -22.89
N ILE A 112 -3.47 -10.67 -22.59
CA ILE A 112 -2.30 -10.10 -21.94
C ILE A 112 -1.13 -10.14 -22.93
N ASP A 113 -0.69 -8.97 -23.37
CA ASP A 113 0.42 -8.82 -24.30
C ASP A 113 1.77 -8.93 -23.57
N ASP A 114 1.91 -8.21 -22.46
CA ASP A 114 3.10 -8.26 -21.59
C ASP A 114 2.74 -8.81 -20.22
N GLN A 115 3.34 -9.95 -19.86
CA GLN A 115 3.10 -10.60 -18.59
C GLN A 115 3.97 -10.04 -17.46
N ILE A 116 5.06 -9.32 -17.78
CA ILE A 116 6.04 -8.86 -16.78
C ILE A 116 5.36 -7.97 -15.73
N PRO A 117 4.61 -6.91 -16.09
CA PRO A 117 3.95 -6.05 -15.10
C PRO A 117 2.95 -6.81 -14.22
N ILE A 118 2.32 -7.87 -14.73
CA ILE A 118 1.37 -8.69 -13.99
C ILE A 118 2.08 -9.53 -12.91
N TYR A 119 3.22 -10.15 -13.23
CA TYR A 119 4.02 -10.87 -12.23
C TYR A 119 4.64 -9.93 -11.20
N LEU A 120 5.02 -8.71 -11.59
CA LEU A 120 5.58 -7.75 -10.64
C LEU A 120 4.50 -7.15 -9.73
N GLY A 121 3.31 -6.83 -10.27
CA GLY A 121 2.16 -6.45 -9.46
C GLY A 121 1.68 -7.57 -8.53
N LEU A 122 1.83 -8.84 -8.92
CA LEU A 122 1.61 -9.99 -8.05
C LEU A 122 2.52 -9.94 -6.80
N ILE A 123 3.81 -9.61 -6.96
CA ILE A 123 4.74 -9.46 -5.84
C ILE A 123 4.30 -8.33 -4.92
N ASP A 124 3.99 -7.15 -5.48
CA ASP A 124 3.57 -5.97 -4.71
C ASP A 124 2.34 -6.25 -3.84
N LEU A 125 1.34 -6.94 -4.40
CA LEU A 125 0.12 -7.34 -3.69
C LEU A 125 0.38 -8.40 -2.62
N LEU A 126 1.15 -9.44 -2.93
CA LEU A 126 1.51 -10.48 -1.96
C LEU A 126 2.37 -9.93 -0.82
N TYR A 127 3.23 -8.96 -1.10
CA TYR A 127 4.03 -8.28 -0.09
C TYR A 127 3.14 -7.54 0.91
N ALA A 128 2.20 -6.75 0.41
CA ALA A 128 1.27 -6.00 1.23
C ALA A 128 0.41 -6.93 2.11
N PHE A 129 -0.06 -8.05 1.54
CA PHE A 129 -0.72 -9.12 2.29
C PHE A 129 0.19 -9.73 3.37
N ALA A 130 1.43 -10.11 3.03
CA ALA A 130 2.35 -10.73 3.97
C ALA A 130 2.71 -9.81 5.15
N TYR A 131 2.87 -8.50 4.88
CA TYR A 131 3.05 -7.51 5.94
C TYR A 131 1.84 -7.49 6.88
N ASP A 132 0.63 -7.38 6.34
CA ASP A 132 -0.58 -7.33 7.16
C ASP A 132 -0.74 -8.60 8.01
N GLN A 133 -0.47 -9.79 7.43
CA GLN A 133 -0.50 -11.06 8.14
C GLN A 133 0.47 -11.10 9.33
N ARG A 134 1.64 -10.48 9.23
CA ARG A 134 2.58 -10.40 10.36
C ARG A 134 2.07 -9.49 11.46
N ILE A 135 1.62 -8.29 11.09
CA ILE A 135 1.14 -7.28 12.05
C ILE A 135 -0.11 -7.76 12.78
N THR A 136 -0.97 -8.48 12.09
CA THR A 136 -2.23 -9.02 12.64
C THR A 136 -2.12 -10.44 13.18
N GLN A 137 -0.94 -11.06 13.05
CA GLN A 137 -0.71 -12.47 13.39
C GLN A 137 -1.74 -13.44 12.77
N GLY A 138 -2.21 -13.11 11.57
CA GLY A 138 -3.19 -13.90 10.82
C GLY A 138 -4.65 -13.62 11.15
N GLU A 139 -4.96 -12.67 12.03
CA GLU A 139 -6.32 -12.26 12.37
C GLU A 139 -6.61 -10.83 11.90
N PRO A 140 -7.12 -10.64 10.66
CA PRO A 140 -7.33 -9.31 10.09
C PRO A 140 -8.19 -8.39 10.97
N CYS A 141 -7.87 -7.11 10.99
CA CYS A 141 -8.58 -6.09 11.75
C CYS A 141 -9.07 -4.94 10.84
N CYS A 142 -9.64 -3.89 11.43
CA CYS A 142 -10.13 -2.74 10.65
C CYS A 142 -9.03 -2.00 9.87
N GLU A 143 -7.76 -2.13 10.26
CA GLU A 143 -6.62 -1.54 9.55
C GLU A 143 -6.12 -2.40 8.39
N SER A 144 -6.52 -3.68 8.29
CA SER A 144 -6.01 -4.60 7.27
C SER A 144 -6.28 -4.13 5.83
N PRO A 145 -7.50 -3.68 5.47
CA PRO A 145 -7.72 -3.09 4.15
C PRO A 145 -6.82 -1.87 3.90
N TRP A 146 -6.61 -1.03 4.91
CA TRP A 146 -5.76 0.14 4.79
C TRP A 146 -4.29 -0.23 4.59
N ASN A 147 -3.73 -1.15 5.40
CA ASN A 147 -2.36 -1.63 5.28
C ASN A 147 -2.09 -2.19 3.88
N ILE A 148 -2.95 -3.10 3.40
CA ILE A 148 -2.77 -3.77 2.11
C ILE A 148 -2.85 -2.76 0.96
N HIS A 149 -3.86 -1.90 0.97
CA HIS A 149 -4.00 -0.84 -0.02
C HIS A 149 -2.81 0.12 0.00
N LYS A 150 -2.42 0.58 1.19
CA LYS A 150 -1.41 1.63 1.34
C LYS A 150 0.00 1.12 1.06
N LEU A 151 0.32 -0.15 1.34
CA LEU A 151 1.64 -0.69 1.03
C LEU A 151 1.81 -1.07 -0.44
N SER A 152 0.74 -1.48 -1.12
CA SER A 152 0.81 -1.81 -2.55
C SER A 152 0.72 -0.55 -3.42
N SER A 153 1.80 -0.24 -4.13
CA SER A 153 1.79 0.84 -5.14
C SER A 153 0.82 0.56 -6.27
N THR A 154 0.62 -0.72 -6.62
CA THR A 154 -0.38 -1.16 -7.60
C THR A 154 -1.81 -0.81 -7.15
N LEU A 155 -2.12 -0.86 -5.86
CA LEU A 155 -3.45 -0.50 -5.34
C LEU A 155 -3.60 0.99 -5.04
N SER A 156 -2.62 1.62 -4.38
CA SER A 156 -2.77 3.01 -3.92
C SER A 156 -2.56 4.05 -5.03
N TRP A 157 -1.63 3.76 -5.94
CA TRP A 157 -1.19 4.69 -6.98
C TRP A 157 -1.61 4.27 -8.38
N PHE A 158 -2.08 3.03 -8.53
CA PHE A 158 -2.30 2.37 -9.82
C PHE A 158 -1.01 2.32 -10.65
N ASP A 159 0.14 2.25 -9.98
CA ASP A 159 1.45 2.14 -10.60
C ASP A 159 1.70 0.71 -11.08
N TYR A 160 2.57 0.58 -12.07
CA TYR A 160 3.02 -0.70 -12.61
C TYR A 160 4.54 -0.72 -12.66
N PHE A 161 5.09 -1.91 -12.49
CA PHE A 161 6.53 -2.11 -12.47
C PHE A 161 6.99 -2.75 -13.77
N THR A 162 8.22 -2.39 -14.16
CA THR A 162 8.87 -2.94 -15.36
C THR A 162 10.04 -3.86 -15.03
N ASP A 163 10.50 -3.84 -13.78
CA ASP A 163 11.65 -4.60 -13.31
C ASP A 163 11.46 -5.05 -11.86
N LEU A 164 12.20 -6.09 -11.47
CA LEU A 164 12.10 -6.68 -10.14
C LEU A 164 12.68 -5.80 -9.03
N PRO A 165 13.89 -5.20 -9.16
CA PRO A 165 14.42 -4.34 -8.10
C PRO A 165 13.48 -3.20 -7.72
N SER A 166 12.84 -2.54 -8.69
CA SER A 166 11.95 -1.41 -8.41
C SER A 166 10.72 -1.80 -7.58
N VAL A 167 10.13 -2.98 -7.79
CA VAL A 167 9.01 -3.45 -6.94
C VAL A 167 9.45 -3.77 -5.52
N LEU A 168 10.61 -4.42 -5.34
CA LEU A 168 11.11 -4.76 -4.00
C LEU A 168 11.52 -3.51 -3.22
N ILE A 169 12.16 -2.54 -3.89
CA ILE A 169 12.49 -1.23 -3.33
C ILE A 169 11.20 -0.49 -2.95
N SER A 170 10.19 -0.47 -3.81
CA SER A 170 8.89 0.13 -3.53
C SER A 170 8.23 -0.47 -2.29
N CYS A 171 8.19 -1.80 -2.20
CA CYS A 171 7.66 -2.53 -1.05
C CYS A 171 8.36 -2.10 0.25
N CYS A 172 9.70 -2.14 0.27
CA CYS A 172 10.49 -1.75 1.44
C CYS A 172 10.32 -0.28 1.80
N ARG A 173 10.41 0.63 0.82
CA ARG A 173 10.22 2.07 1.01
C ARG A 173 8.91 2.37 1.70
N ARG A 174 7.80 1.84 1.17
CA ARG A 174 6.44 2.12 1.68
C ARG A 174 6.24 1.60 3.10
N THR A 175 6.86 0.47 3.45
CA THR A 175 6.88 -0.04 4.83
C THR A 175 7.61 0.89 5.79
N LEU A 176 8.61 1.66 5.33
CA LEU A 176 9.29 2.65 6.17
C LEU A 176 8.54 3.98 6.28
N ILE A 177 7.49 4.19 5.48
CA ILE A 177 6.79 5.48 5.37
C ILE A 177 5.42 5.43 6.05
N TYR A 178 4.63 4.40 5.76
CA TYR A 178 3.19 4.45 5.99
C TYR A 178 2.69 3.76 7.24
N PRO A 179 2.95 2.45 7.44
CA PRO A 179 2.26 1.70 8.47
C PRO A 179 2.73 2.08 9.87
N LEU A 180 2.05 1.53 10.87
CA LEU A 180 2.35 1.75 12.28
C LEU A 180 3.75 1.25 12.67
N ILE A 181 4.20 0.14 12.09
CA ILE A 181 5.53 -0.44 12.38
C ILE A 181 6.44 -0.32 11.16
N ARG A 182 7.46 0.54 11.27
CA ARG A 182 8.38 0.94 10.19
C ARG A 182 9.77 0.37 10.41
N SER A 183 9.98 -0.86 9.94
CA SER A 183 11.26 -1.54 10.10
C SER A 183 11.74 -2.17 8.81
N PHE A 184 13.00 -1.90 8.46
CA PHE A 184 13.59 -2.48 7.25
C PHE A 184 13.84 -3.98 7.41
N LYS A 185 14.16 -4.43 8.62
CA LYS A 185 14.28 -5.86 8.94
C LYS A 185 12.95 -6.57 8.74
N LEU A 186 11.86 -5.97 9.20
CA LEU A 186 10.51 -6.49 8.98
C LEU A 186 10.17 -6.50 7.48
N ALA A 187 10.47 -5.41 6.78
CA ALA A 187 10.25 -5.30 5.35
C ALA A 187 10.96 -6.42 4.57
N LYS A 188 12.25 -6.69 4.85
CA LYS A 188 12.96 -7.83 4.23
C LYS A 188 12.31 -9.16 4.58
N ARG A 189 11.87 -9.34 5.83
CA ARG A 189 11.21 -10.58 6.25
C ARG A 189 9.92 -10.82 5.46
N CYS A 190 9.10 -9.80 5.25
CA CYS A 190 7.90 -9.90 4.41
C CYS A 190 8.23 -10.30 2.96
N LEU A 191 9.35 -9.84 2.38
CA LEU A 191 9.77 -10.29 1.04
C LEU A 191 10.11 -11.79 1.00
N TRP A 192 10.70 -12.32 2.08
CA TRP A 192 10.93 -13.76 2.22
C TRP A 192 9.62 -14.53 2.35
N ASP A 193 8.61 -13.97 3.02
CA ASP A 193 7.29 -14.59 3.07
C ASP A 193 6.64 -14.65 1.68
N VAL A 194 6.82 -13.61 0.84
CA VAL A 194 6.37 -13.68 -0.56
C VAL A 194 7.03 -14.85 -1.28
N ILE A 195 8.34 -15.07 -1.11
CA ILE A 195 9.03 -16.25 -1.66
C ILE A 195 8.41 -17.55 -1.13
N GLU A 196 8.09 -17.63 0.16
CA GLU A 196 7.44 -18.80 0.76
C GLU A 196 6.06 -19.06 0.12
N ILE A 197 5.22 -18.02 -0.04
CA ILE A 197 3.91 -18.09 -0.71
C ILE A 197 4.05 -18.58 -2.15
N LEU A 198 4.94 -17.97 -2.93
CA LEU A 198 5.17 -18.33 -4.33
C LEU A 198 5.64 -19.79 -4.45
N SER A 199 6.47 -20.25 -3.51
CA SER A 199 7.01 -21.62 -3.47
C SER A 199 5.95 -22.68 -3.17
N MET A 200 4.87 -22.32 -2.45
CA MET A 200 3.72 -23.20 -2.23
C MET A 200 2.85 -23.36 -3.50
N GLY A 201 2.99 -22.44 -4.45
CA GLY A 201 2.37 -22.51 -5.76
C GLY A 201 1.01 -21.82 -5.86
N LYS A 202 0.36 -21.99 -7.02
CA LYS A 202 -0.83 -21.20 -7.42
C LYS A 202 -1.99 -21.26 -6.44
N CYS A 203 -2.22 -22.39 -5.76
CA CYS A 203 -3.32 -22.51 -4.80
C CYS A 203 -3.12 -21.57 -3.61
N ALA A 204 -1.92 -21.54 -3.03
CA ALA A 204 -1.57 -20.64 -1.94
C ALA A 204 -1.69 -19.16 -2.36
N ILE A 205 -1.18 -18.83 -3.56
CA ILE A 205 -1.32 -17.48 -4.12
C ILE A 205 -2.80 -17.10 -4.24
N LEU A 206 -3.63 -17.99 -4.81
CA LEU A 206 -5.06 -17.73 -4.98
C LEU A 206 -5.77 -17.53 -3.64
N GLN A 207 -5.38 -18.26 -2.59
CA GLN A 207 -5.92 -18.07 -1.24
C GLN A 207 -5.62 -16.68 -0.68
N CYS A 208 -4.39 -16.20 -0.82
CA CYS A 208 -4.03 -14.83 -0.41
C CYS A 208 -4.91 -13.80 -1.12
N PHE A 209 -5.13 -13.96 -2.43
CA PHE A 209 -5.98 -13.06 -3.21
C PHE A 209 -7.46 -13.11 -2.82
N LEU A 210 -7.99 -14.30 -2.52
CA LEU A 210 -9.37 -14.44 -2.04
C LEU A 210 -9.55 -13.81 -0.66
N GLN A 211 -8.57 -13.93 0.23
CA GLN A 211 -8.58 -13.25 1.53
C GLN A 211 -8.56 -11.73 1.37
N MET A 212 -7.64 -11.18 0.56
CA MET A 212 -7.61 -9.74 0.25
C MET A 212 -8.94 -9.26 -0.34
N ARG A 213 -9.55 -10.07 -1.22
CA ARG A 213 -10.83 -9.74 -1.85
C ARG A 213 -11.97 -9.63 -0.84
N ARG A 214 -12.03 -10.53 0.15
CA ARG A 214 -13.00 -10.47 1.26
C ARG A 214 -12.82 -9.19 2.08
N LEU A 215 -11.58 -8.86 2.43
CA LEU A 215 -11.26 -7.66 3.20
C LEU A 215 -11.75 -6.38 2.51
N PHE A 216 -11.53 -6.25 1.19
CA PHE A 216 -12.01 -5.08 0.46
C PHE A 216 -13.52 -5.11 0.18
N LEU A 217 -14.15 -6.28 0.10
CA LEU A 217 -15.59 -6.35 -0.12
C LEU A 217 -16.38 -5.72 1.03
N ASP A 218 -15.88 -5.85 2.25
CA ASP A 218 -16.48 -5.31 3.47
C ASP A 218 -16.05 -3.86 3.77
N ASP A 219 -15.09 -3.31 3.02
CA ASP A 219 -14.64 -1.92 3.14
C ASP A 219 -15.50 -0.98 2.25
N GLU A 220 -16.00 0.10 2.85
CA GLU A 220 -16.96 1.03 2.24
C GLU A 220 -16.46 1.65 0.92
N HIS A 221 -15.15 1.81 0.76
CA HIS A 221 -14.57 2.53 -0.37
C HIS A 221 -13.63 1.68 -1.22
N ARG A 222 -12.88 0.76 -0.60
CA ARG A 222 -11.86 -0.06 -1.26
C ARG A 222 -12.42 -1.26 -2.00
N TYR A 223 -13.72 -1.55 -1.90
CA TYR A 223 -14.37 -2.62 -2.67
C TYR A 223 -14.13 -2.52 -4.18
N LEU A 224 -13.90 -1.30 -4.71
CA LEU A 224 -13.62 -1.07 -6.12
C LEU A 224 -12.31 -1.76 -6.57
N LEU A 225 -11.33 -1.92 -5.67
CA LEU A 225 -10.06 -2.61 -5.95
C LEU A 225 -10.27 -4.08 -6.32
N ASN A 226 -11.36 -4.70 -5.85
CA ASN A 226 -11.73 -6.05 -6.28
C ASN A 226 -12.03 -6.07 -7.77
N THR A 227 -12.81 -5.09 -8.24
CA THR A 227 -13.15 -4.95 -9.66
C THR A 227 -11.95 -4.56 -10.50
N LEU A 228 -11.12 -3.62 -10.02
CA LEU A 228 -9.98 -3.10 -10.78
C LEU A 228 -8.81 -4.09 -10.88
N TYR A 229 -8.59 -4.91 -9.84
CA TYR A 229 -7.40 -5.75 -9.74
C TYR A 229 -7.72 -7.18 -9.31
N LEU A 230 -8.28 -7.39 -8.11
CA LEU A 230 -8.21 -8.72 -7.47
C LEU A 230 -9.03 -9.79 -8.19
N ASN A 231 -10.20 -9.45 -8.76
CA ASN A 231 -11.01 -10.39 -9.52
C ASN A 231 -10.24 -10.95 -10.73
N ASP A 232 -9.50 -10.08 -11.42
CA ASP A 232 -8.76 -10.45 -12.63
C ASP A 232 -7.47 -11.17 -12.31
N TYR A 233 -6.79 -10.81 -11.22
CA TYR A 233 -5.69 -11.64 -10.70
C TYR A 233 -6.17 -13.04 -10.31
N CYS A 234 -7.30 -13.17 -9.60
CA CYS A 234 -7.87 -14.48 -9.25
C CYS A 234 -8.12 -15.33 -10.51
N LEU A 235 -8.68 -14.71 -11.56
CA LEU A 235 -8.92 -15.38 -12.84
C LEU A 235 -7.60 -15.77 -13.53
N TRP A 236 -6.67 -14.81 -13.65
CA TRP A 236 -5.36 -15.00 -14.27
C TRP A 236 -4.53 -16.09 -13.59
N ILE A 237 -4.55 -16.18 -12.26
CA ILE A 237 -3.86 -17.22 -11.50
C ILE A 237 -4.38 -18.61 -11.91
N GLN A 238 -5.69 -18.74 -12.12
CA GLN A 238 -6.32 -20.00 -12.51
C GLN A 238 -6.03 -20.39 -13.97
N THR A 239 -5.96 -19.42 -14.88
CA THR A 239 -5.89 -19.68 -16.33
C THR A 239 -4.49 -19.55 -16.92
N ASP A 240 -3.87 -18.39 -16.79
CA ASP A 240 -2.74 -17.96 -17.61
C ASP A 240 -1.41 -17.87 -16.84
N CYS A 241 -1.45 -17.84 -15.51
CA CYS A 241 -0.26 -17.86 -14.68
C CYS A 241 0.56 -19.14 -14.92
N GLN A 242 1.88 -19.05 -15.00
CA GLN A 242 2.75 -20.15 -15.38
C GLN A 242 3.75 -20.46 -14.26
N THR A 243 3.77 -21.71 -13.79
CA THR A 243 4.66 -22.15 -12.70
C THR A 243 6.14 -21.91 -13.01
N LYS A 244 6.55 -22.02 -14.29
CA LYS A 244 7.93 -21.73 -14.71
C LYS A 244 8.35 -20.28 -14.43
N TRP A 245 7.44 -19.32 -14.62
CA TRP A 245 7.69 -17.91 -14.35
C TRP A 245 7.75 -17.66 -12.85
N LEU A 246 6.84 -18.27 -12.07
CA LEU A 246 6.89 -18.21 -10.60
C LEU A 246 8.24 -18.71 -10.06
N ASN A 247 8.72 -19.86 -10.55
CA ASN A 247 10.02 -20.40 -10.14
C ASN A 247 11.19 -19.48 -10.51
N SER A 248 11.17 -18.93 -11.73
CA SER A 248 12.18 -17.96 -12.16
C SER A 248 12.16 -16.69 -11.30
N LEU A 249 10.98 -16.23 -10.93
CA LEU A 249 10.77 -15.05 -10.10
C LEU A 249 11.26 -15.27 -8.67
N ILE A 250 11.02 -16.45 -8.09
CA ILE A 250 11.54 -16.84 -6.78
C ILE A 250 13.07 -16.76 -6.74
N GLU A 251 13.75 -17.34 -7.72
CA GLU A 251 15.22 -17.33 -7.76
C GLU A 251 15.77 -15.91 -7.97
N ALA A 252 15.14 -15.11 -8.83
CA ALA A 252 15.50 -13.71 -9.01
C ALA A 252 15.28 -12.89 -7.73
N MET A 253 14.16 -13.09 -7.01
CA MET A 253 13.88 -12.41 -5.75
C MET A 253 14.91 -12.75 -4.68
N LYS A 254 15.27 -14.03 -4.50
CA LYS A 254 16.32 -14.44 -3.56
C LYS A 254 17.62 -13.70 -3.83
N HIS A 255 18.06 -13.69 -5.09
CA HIS A 255 19.28 -13.01 -5.50
C HIS A 255 19.22 -11.50 -5.21
N THR A 256 18.16 -10.81 -5.66
CA THR A 256 18.03 -9.36 -5.47
C THR A 256 17.95 -8.99 -3.98
N ILE A 257 17.24 -9.77 -3.15
CA ILE A 257 17.14 -9.53 -1.71
C ILE A 257 18.50 -9.69 -1.00
N GLU A 258 19.29 -10.68 -1.40
CA GLU A 258 20.58 -10.97 -0.76
C GLU A 258 21.70 -10.02 -1.19
N TYR A 259 21.71 -9.59 -2.46
CA TYR A 259 22.88 -8.92 -3.05
C TYR A 259 22.65 -7.47 -3.48
N GLU A 260 21.41 -7.06 -3.75
CA GLU A 260 21.11 -5.74 -4.33
C GLU A 260 20.30 -4.84 -3.36
N LEU A 261 19.49 -5.46 -2.49
CA LEU A 261 18.57 -4.75 -1.60
C LEU A 261 19.25 -4.32 -0.29
N ASP A 262 19.52 -3.02 -0.19
CA ASP A 262 20.07 -2.36 0.99
C ASP A 262 19.18 -1.22 1.47
N GLU A 263 19.24 -0.90 2.77
CA GLU A 263 18.45 0.17 3.39
C GLU A 263 18.79 1.54 2.76
N ASN A 264 20.06 1.73 2.40
CA ASN A 264 20.55 2.97 1.82
C ASN A 264 20.11 3.14 0.35
N ASN A 265 19.75 2.04 -0.32
CA ASN A 265 19.31 2.03 -1.71
C ASN A 265 17.80 2.26 -1.85
N LEU A 266 17.12 2.58 -0.73
CA LEU A 266 15.70 2.88 -0.73
C LEU A 266 15.40 4.31 -1.18
N GLU A 267 16.38 5.15 -1.56
CA GLU A 267 16.14 6.51 -2.07
C GLU A 267 15.29 7.39 -1.12
N LEU A 268 15.40 7.17 0.18
CA LEU A 268 14.75 7.98 1.21
C LEU A 268 15.74 8.95 1.82
N ASN A 269 15.34 10.21 1.97
CA ASN A 269 16.13 11.19 2.71
C ASN A 269 16.10 10.88 4.21
N PHE A 270 17.14 10.20 4.70
CA PHE A 270 17.37 9.92 6.12
C PHE A 270 17.97 11.11 6.88
N GLU A 271 17.95 12.30 6.30
CA GLU A 271 18.35 13.53 6.99
C GLU A 271 17.12 14.16 7.66
N GLU A 272 17.29 14.67 8.89
CA GLU A 272 16.28 15.49 9.55
C GLU A 272 15.93 16.67 8.64
N LYS A 273 14.69 16.71 8.14
CA LYS A 273 14.10 17.96 7.66
C LYS A 273 14.00 18.86 8.89
N ASN A 274 15.00 19.71 9.10
CA ASN A 274 15.01 20.78 10.10
C ASN A 274 13.85 21.75 9.82
N PHE A 275 12.61 21.35 10.11
CA PHE A 275 11.49 22.27 10.21
C PHE A 275 11.66 23.03 11.52
N SER A 276 12.41 24.12 11.43
CA SER A 276 12.51 25.17 12.44
C SER A 276 11.12 25.77 12.68
N TRP A 277 10.25 25.10 13.42
CA TRP A 277 9.23 25.80 14.20
C TRP A 277 9.97 26.46 15.37
N LYS A 278 10.60 27.61 15.13
CA LYS A 278 10.97 28.48 16.25
C LYS A 278 9.66 29.03 16.80
N ILE A 279 9.02 28.30 17.70
CA ILE A 279 8.08 28.91 18.64
C ILE A 279 8.94 29.83 19.49
N ASN A 280 8.88 31.13 19.20
CA ASN A 280 9.48 32.17 20.01
C ASN A 280 8.73 32.21 21.36
N LEU A 281 9.15 31.37 22.31
CA LEU A 281 8.65 31.40 23.70
C LEU A 281 9.06 32.68 24.46
N TYR A 282 9.71 33.65 23.81
CA TYR A 282 10.21 34.89 24.42
C TYR A 282 9.45 36.15 24.01
N GLU A 283 8.35 36.06 23.24
CA GLU A 283 7.50 37.22 22.91
C GLU A 283 6.13 37.19 23.60
N ALA A 284 5.96 36.38 24.66
CA ALA A 284 4.72 36.28 25.43
C ALA A 284 4.84 36.78 26.89
N SER A 285 5.88 37.55 27.21
CA SER A 285 5.99 38.26 28.50
C SER A 285 6.63 39.61 28.25
N ASP A 286 5.81 40.65 28.13
CA ASP A 286 6.05 42.00 28.66
C ASP A 286 4.97 42.93 28.07
N THR A 287 3.80 42.91 28.69
CA THR A 287 2.87 44.04 28.77
C THR A 287 1.81 43.67 29.81
N ASP A 288 2.21 43.68 31.08
CA ASP A 288 1.26 43.94 32.15
C ASP A 288 1.67 45.25 32.82
N ASP A 289 0.77 46.22 32.69
CA ASP A 289 0.82 47.57 33.21
C ASP A 289 0.85 47.56 34.75
N ASP A 290 1.97 47.98 35.36
CA ASP A 290 2.01 48.36 36.78
C ASP A 290 1.69 49.86 36.91
N ASP A 291 0.40 50.20 36.82
CA ASP A 291 -0.16 51.46 37.30
C ASP A 291 -1.27 51.13 38.32
N CYS A 292 -0.88 50.91 39.58
CA CYS A 292 -1.82 50.94 40.71
C CYS A 292 -1.22 51.66 41.93
N VAL A 293 -1.59 52.93 42.00
CA VAL A 293 -1.55 53.82 43.14
C VAL A 293 -2.03 53.12 44.41
N SER A 294 -1.25 53.16 45.48
CA SER A 294 -1.77 53.02 46.84
C SER A 294 -1.25 54.15 47.72
N SER A 295 -2.14 55.10 47.97
CA SER A 295 -2.12 55.98 49.11
C SER A 295 -2.67 55.24 50.32
N SER A 296 -1.91 55.23 51.43
CA SER A 296 -2.51 55.31 52.76
C SER A 296 -1.48 55.79 53.77
N ASP A 297 -1.85 56.90 54.41
CA ASP A 297 -1.24 57.50 55.57
C ASP A 297 -1.21 56.50 56.76
N ASN A 298 -0.14 56.51 57.55
CA ASN A 298 -0.18 57.01 58.93
C ASN A 298 1.14 56.79 59.70
N GLU A 299 1.70 57.91 60.13
CA GLU A 299 2.29 58.26 61.43
C GLU A 299 2.81 57.15 62.38
N ASN A 300 4.06 57.33 62.85
CA ASN A 300 4.31 57.55 64.29
C ASN A 300 5.75 58.04 64.59
N CYS A 301 5.81 59.09 65.44
CA CYS A 301 6.95 59.70 66.16
C CYS A 301 7.92 60.60 65.40
#